data_AF-A0A650EJ66-F1
#
_entry.id   AF-A0A650EJ66-F1
#
_cell.length_a   1.000
_cell.length_b   1.000
_cell.length_c   1.000
_cell.angle_alpha   90.00
_cell.angle_beta   90.00
_cell.angle_gamma   90.00
#
_symmetry.space_group_name_H-M   'P 1'
#
loop_
_entity.id
_entity.type
_entity.pdbx_description
1 polymer ?
#
loop_
_entity_poly.entity_id
_entity_poly.type
_entity_poly.pdbx_seq_one_letter_code
_entity_poly.pdbx_strand_id
1 'polypeptide(L)'
;MSVYLKLLPELYTGVKSGSKYLAQKTRSVFTSVKPETLRYKTPTQLQDEIRAAYREYSRSAYINDYLREGKVLSQRDKQQVWALKAAINTSEPITGTFIRGLSPKRNMPINPDTIEKFIFKNAGFTSTAPLENANFANSFASMGGATVKFEITKPMQAYKASNYEVLFNTNAFTPDKFKIIHEGDNVYRVVQK
;
A
#
# COMPACT_ATOMS: atom_id res chain seq x y z
N MET A 1 -4.63 2.78 17.12
CA MET A 1 -5.91 2.94 16.38
C MET A 1 -6.15 4.43 16.19
N SER A 2 -6.09 4.89 14.94
CA SER A 2 -6.02 6.30 14.58
C SER A 2 -7.23 7.11 15.09
N VAL A 3 -7.00 8.35 15.56
CA VAL A 3 -8.03 9.29 16.04
C VAL A 3 -9.14 9.50 14.99
N TYR A 4 -8.78 9.41 13.70
CA TYR A 4 -9.71 9.56 12.58
C TYR A 4 -10.76 8.43 12.49
N LEU A 5 -10.45 7.22 12.98
CA LEU A 5 -11.38 6.09 12.96
C LEU A 5 -12.53 6.27 13.96
N LYS A 6 -12.32 6.99 15.07
CA LYS A 6 -13.37 7.27 16.06
C LYS A 6 -14.43 8.25 15.53
N LEU A 7 -14.08 9.06 14.54
CA LEU A 7 -14.94 10.11 13.97
C LEU A 7 -15.73 9.65 12.73
N LEU A 8 -15.52 8.42 12.25
CA LEU A 8 -16.19 7.88 11.05
C LEU A 8 -17.74 8.00 11.06
N PRO A 9 -18.44 7.69 12.17
CA PRO A 9 -19.90 7.85 12.23
C PRO A 9 -20.37 9.30 12.07
N GLU A 10 -19.65 10.24 12.69
CA GLU A 10 -19.94 11.67 12.62
C GLU A 10 -19.65 12.24 11.22
N LEU A 11 -18.55 11.78 10.61
CA LEU A 11 -18.17 12.13 9.24
C LEU A 11 -19.19 11.63 8.21
N TYR A 12 -19.63 10.37 8.30
CA TYR A 12 -20.66 9.81 7.41
C TYR A 12 -21.98 10.58 7.52
N THR A 13 -22.40 10.90 8.75
CA THR A 13 -23.63 11.65 9.03
C THR A 13 -23.56 13.09 8.51
N GLY A 14 -22.40 13.74 8.64
CA GLY A 14 -22.15 15.08 8.10
C GLY A 14 -22.23 15.16 6.57
N VAL A 15 -21.66 14.17 5.85
CA VAL A 15 -21.75 14.10 4.38
C VAL A 15 -23.19 13.86 3.91
N LYS A 16 -23.92 12.95 4.59
CA LYS A 16 -25.28 12.57 4.18
C LYS A 16 -26.34 13.66 4.45
N SER A 17 -26.15 14.46 5.50
CA SER A 17 -27.16 15.45 5.94
C SER A 17 -27.05 16.82 5.26
N GLY A 18 -25.99 17.09 4.50
CA GLY A 18 -25.83 18.39 3.81
C GLY A 18 -25.68 19.61 4.75
N SER A 19 -25.47 19.39 6.04
CA SER A 19 -25.38 20.46 7.04
C SER A 19 -24.10 21.28 6.87
N LYS A 20 -24.24 22.56 6.50
CA LYS A 20 -23.12 23.52 6.35
C LYS A 20 -22.29 23.67 7.64
N TYR A 21 -22.92 23.62 8.82
CA TYR A 21 -22.26 23.80 10.12
C TYR A 21 -21.42 22.59 10.52
N LEU A 22 -21.98 21.37 10.35
CA LEU A 22 -21.22 20.14 10.52
C LEU A 22 -20.10 20.05 9.48
N ALA A 23 -20.35 20.37 8.20
CA ALA A 23 -19.36 20.39 7.13
C ALA A 23 -18.19 21.36 7.38
N GLN A 24 -18.40 22.47 8.09
CA GLN A 24 -17.35 23.43 8.44
C GLN A 24 -16.48 22.94 9.60
N LYS A 25 -17.08 22.38 10.67
CA LYS A 25 -16.36 21.83 11.83
C LYS A 25 -15.62 20.54 11.48
N THR A 26 -16.16 19.77 10.54
CA THR A 26 -15.52 18.57 10.00
C THR A 26 -14.58 18.87 8.83
N ARG A 27 -14.61 20.04 8.17
CA ARG A 27 -13.71 20.38 7.04
C ARG A 27 -12.21 20.30 7.41
N SER A 28 -11.87 20.62 8.66
CA SER A 28 -10.50 20.47 9.20
C SER A 28 -10.11 19.01 9.45
N VAL A 29 -11.09 18.12 9.63
CA VAL A 29 -10.91 16.66 9.78
C VAL A 29 -11.02 15.94 8.42
N PHE A 30 -11.82 16.46 7.49
CA PHE A 30 -12.08 15.92 6.15
C PHE A 30 -10.90 16.09 5.20
N THR A 31 -10.05 17.11 5.39
CA THR A 31 -8.85 17.29 4.57
C THR A 31 -7.84 16.14 4.72
N SER A 32 -7.90 15.40 5.83
CA SER A 32 -7.04 14.25 6.13
C SER A 32 -7.65 12.88 5.79
N VAL A 33 -8.97 12.76 5.59
CA VAL A 33 -9.64 11.46 5.36
C VAL A 33 -9.89 11.26 3.88
N LYS A 34 -9.26 10.24 3.30
CA LYS A 34 -9.36 9.98 1.86
C LYS A 34 -10.73 9.40 1.46
N PRO A 35 -11.22 9.63 0.22
CA PRO A 35 -12.54 9.20 -0.25
C PRO A 35 -12.82 7.71 -0.07
N GLU A 36 -11.80 6.86 -0.16
CA GLU A 36 -11.93 5.41 0.01
C GLU A 36 -12.36 5.04 1.44
N THR A 37 -11.93 5.80 2.44
CA THR A 37 -12.30 5.58 3.85
C THR A 37 -13.74 6.02 4.14
N LEU A 38 -14.24 7.04 3.44
CA LEU A 38 -15.59 7.60 3.65
C LEU A 38 -16.71 6.72 3.08
N ARG A 39 -16.38 5.65 2.35
CA ARG A 39 -17.35 4.69 1.80
C ARG A 39 -18.01 3.81 2.86
N TYR A 40 -17.41 3.71 4.03
CA TYR A 40 -17.86 2.81 5.09
C TYR A 40 -18.67 3.56 6.14
N LYS A 41 -19.78 2.97 6.57
CA LYS A 41 -20.75 3.62 7.46
C LYS A 41 -20.31 3.60 8.92
N THR A 42 -19.58 2.56 9.31
CA THR A 42 -19.11 2.36 10.68
C THR A 42 -17.66 1.86 10.71
N PRO A 43 -16.93 2.08 11.82
CA PRO A 43 -15.61 1.49 12.01
C PRO A 43 -15.60 -0.03 11.90
N THR A 44 -16.63 -0.71 12.44
CA THR A 44 -16.77 -2.17 12.35
C THR A 44 -16.87 -2.63 10.90
N GLN A 45 -17.74 -2.00 10.10
CA GLN A 45 -17.88 -2.33 8.68
C GLN A 45 -16.55 -2.14 7.94
N LEU A 46 -15.85 -1.03 8.19
CA LEU A 46 -14.53 -0.78 7.59
C LEU A 46 -13.53 -1.89 7.94
N GLN A 47 -13.46 -2.29 9.21
CA GLN A 47 -12.52 -3.33 9.66
C GLN A 47 -12.83 -4.71 9.05
N ASP A 48 -14.10 -5.07 8.95
CA ASP A 48 -14.50 -6.34 8.33
C ASP A 48 -14.19 -6.37 6.84
N GLU A 49 -14.41 -5.26 6.14
CA GLU A 49 -14.09 -5.10 4.72
C GLU A 49 -12.58 -5.12 4.47
N ILE A 50 -11.78 -4.46 5.33
CA ILE A 50 -10.31 -4.55 5.29
C ILE A 50 -9.86 -6.00 5.48
N ARG A 51 -10.40 -6.71 6.48
CA ARG A 51 -10.05 -8.09 6.77
C ARG A 51 -10.38 -9.01 5.59
N ALA A 52 -11.57 -8.87 5.01
CA ALA A 52 -12.00 -9.64 3.85
C ALA A 52 -11.11 -9.35 2.62
N ALA A 53 -10.87 -8.07 2.32
CA ALA A 53 -10.05 -7.66 1.18
C ALA A 53 -8.61 -8.14 1.31
N TYR A 54 -8.01 -8.05 2.50
CA TYR A 54 -6.66 -8.55 2.76
C TYR A 54 -6.58 -10.07 2.65
N ARG A 55 -7.55 -10.80 3.22
CA ARG A 55 -7.60 -12.28 3.11
C ARG A 55 -7.64 -12.74 1.65
N GLU A 56 -8.36 -12.02 0.80
CA GLU A 56 -8.39 -12.32 -0.64
C GLU A 56 -7.05 -11.96 -1.30
N TYR A 57 -6.50 -10.77 -1.00
CA TYR A 57 -5.23 -10.30 -1.54
C TYR A 57 -4.06 -11.23 -1.19
N SER A 58 -3.99 -11.71 0.06
CA SER A 58 -2.91 -12.56 0.55
C SER A 58 -2.94 -13.98 -0.04
N ARG A 59 -4.12 -14.45 -0.49
CA ARG A 59 -4.26 -15.73 -1.18
C ARG A 59 -3.84 -15.64 -2.64
N SER A 60 -4.20 -14.54 -3.29
CA SER A 60 -3.82 -14.26 -4.67
C SER A 60 -3.83 -12.75 -4.89
N ALA A 61 -2.64 -12.19 -5.11
CA ALA A 61 -2.48 -10.75 -5.34
C ALA A 61 -2.85 -10.34 -6.78
N TYR A 62 -3.80 -11.03 -7.43
CA TYR A 62 -4.22 -10.82 -8.83
C TYR A 62 -4.64 -9.37 -9.11
N ILE A 63 -5.14 -8.66 -8.08
CA ILE A 63 -5.54 -7.27 -8.20
C ILE A 63 -4.35 -6.38 -8.62
N ASN A 64 -3.12 -6.73 -8.20
CA ASN A 64 -1.93 -6.00 -8.65
C ASN A 64 -1.68 -6.17 -10.14
N ASP A 65 -1.99 -7.33 -10.71
CA ASP A 65 -1.83 -7.56 -12.15
C ASP A 65 -2.86 -6.75 -12.93
N TYR A 66 -4.11 -6.71 -12.46
CA TYR A 66 -5.14 -5.86 -13.07
C TYR A 66 -4.78 -4.37 -13.01
N LEU A 67 -4.24 -3.91 -11.87
CA LEU A 67 -3.77 -2.54 -11.71
C LEU A 67 -2.60 -2.21 -12.64
N ARG A 68 -1.63 -3.12 -12.78
CA ARG A 68 -0.47 -2.93 -13.68
C ARG A 68 -0.84 -2.96 -15.16
N GLU A 69 -1.83 -3.78 -15.53
CA GLU A 69 -2.36 -3.86 -16.90
C GLU A 69 -3.35 -2.73 -17.23
N GLY A 70 -3.73 -1.91 -16.25
CA GLY A 70 -4.71 -0.84 -16.45
C GLY A 70 -6.12 -1.37 -16.78
N LYS A 71 -6.44 -2.59 -16.34
CA LYS A 71 -7.74 -3.23 -16.59
C LYS A 71 -8.88 -2.46 -15.92
N VAL A 72 -10.04 -2.43 -16.59
CA VAL A 72 -11.27 -1.94 -15.96
C VAL A 72 -11.68 -2.91 -14.86
N LEU A 73 -11.59 -2.44 -13.62
CA LEU A 73 -11.94 -3.23 -12.44
C LEU A 73 -13.46 -3.44 -12.33
N SER A 74 -13.87 -4.67 -11.98
CA SER A 74 -15.25 -4.94 -11.58
C SER A 74 -15.61 -4.18 -10.30
N GLN A 75 -16.90 -4.08 -9.96
CA GLN A 75 -17.29 -3.41 -8.70
C GLN A 75 -16.71 -4.12 -7.46
N ARG A 76 -16.60 -5.45 -7.50
CA ARG A 76 -15.97 -6.24 -6.44
C ARG A 76 -14.48 -5.91 -6.31
N ASP A 77 -13.75 -5.87 -7.43
CA ASP A 77 -12.32 -5.57 -7.43
C ASP A 77 -12.04 -4.13 -6.97
N LYS A 78 -12.89 -3.18 -7.37
CA LYS A 78 -12.84 -1.80 -6.88
C LYS A 78 -13.02 -1.74 -5.37
N GLN A 79 -14.00 -2.48 -4.84
CA GLN A 79 -14.25 -2.57 -3.41
C GLN A 79 -13.04 -3.12 -2.66
N GLN A 80 -12.39 -4.17 -3.19
CA GLN A 80 -11.15 -4.71 -2.63
C GLN A 80 -10.04 -3.64 -2.60
N VAL A 81 -9.80 -2.94 -3.70
CA VAL A 81 -8.79 -1.86 -3.79
C VAL A 81 -9.09 -0.74 -2.80
N TRP A 82 -10.36 -0.31 -2.69
CA TRP A 82 -10.76 0.73 -1.74
C TRP A 82 -10.54 0.30 -0.29
N ALA A 83 -10.89 -0.93 0.07
CA ALA A 83 -10.66 -1.46 1.41
C ALA A 83 -9.16 -1.49 1.75
N LEU A 84 -8.31 -1.98 0.85
CA LEU A 84 -6.85 -1.99 1.06
C LEU A 84 -6.27 -0.58 1.17
N LYS A 85 -6.72 0.36 0.33
CA LYS A 85 -6.33 1.77 0.44
C LYS A 85 -6.79 2.39 1.76
N ALA A 86 -8.01 2.08 2.19
CA ALA A 86 -8.53 2.54 3.48
C ALA A 86 -7.73 1.96 4.66
N ALA A 87 -7.31 0.69 4.59
CA ALA A 87 -6.41 0.08 5.57
C ALA A 87 -5.10 0.88 5.69
N ILE A 88 -4.48 1.19 4.56
CA ILE A 88 -3.24 1.97 4.50
C ILE A 88 -3.43 3.38 5.06
N ASN A 89 -4.50 4.07 4.69
CA ASN A 89 -4.74 5.47 5.09
C ASN A 89 -5.13 5.61 6.57
N THR A 90 -5.66 4.56 7.19
CA THR A 90 -6.13 4.58 8.59
C THR A 90 -5.16 3.92 9.56
N SER A 91 -4.09 3.32 9.03
CA SER A 91 -2.97 2.79 9.82
C SER A 91 -2.08 3.91 10.34
N GLU A 92 -1.30 3.60 11.38
CA GLU A 92 -0.25 4.51 11.84
C GLU A 92 0.91 4.50 10.83
N PRO A 93 1.46 5.69 10.47
CA PRO A 93 2.63 5.76 9.61
C PRO A 93 3.80 4.95 10.16
N ILE A 94 4.55 4.32 9.27
CA ILE A 94 5.68 3.47 9.64
C ILE A 94 7.01 4.05 9.17
N THR A 95 8.05 3.69 9.91
CA THR A 95 9.46 3.89 9.56
C THR A 95 10.19 2.56 9.73
N GLY A 96 11.35 2.42 9.09
CA GLY A 96 12.19 1.24 9.20
C GLY A 96 12.60 0.69 7.84
N THR A 97 13.05 -0.56 7.88
CA THR A 97 13.61 -1.25 6.72
C THR A 97 12.69 -2.38 6.31
N PHE A 98 12.29 -2.38 5.04
CA PHE A 98 11.38 -3.38 4.48
C PHE A 98 12.01 -4.06 3.27
N ILE A 99 11.79 -5.35 3.11
CA ILE A 99 12.44 -6.18 2.09
C ILE A 99 11.38 -6.69 1.12
N ARG A 100 11.70 -6.66 -0.18
CA ARG A 100 10.89 -7.26 -1.23
C ARG A 100 11.76 -8.11 -2.14
N GLY A 101 11.39 -9.37 -2.31
CA GLY A 101 11.89 -10.17 -3.41
C GLY A 101 11.13 -9.85 -4.69
N LEU A 102 11.86 -9.69 -5.79
CA LEU A 102 11.32 -9.52 -7.13
C LEU A 102 11.79 -10.68 -7.99
N SER A 103 10.87 -11.35 -8.67
CA SER A 103 11.18 -12.28 -9.76
C SER A 103 10.48 -11.75 -11.01
N PRO A 104 11.17 -10.92 -11.82
CA PRO A 104 10.69 -10.53 -13.13
C PRO A 104 10.39 -11.77 -13.97
N LYS A 105 9.44 -11.63 -14.89
CA LYS A 105 9.02 -12.74 -15.78
C LYS A 105 10.26 -13.38 -16.43
N ARG A 106 10.19 -14.69 -16.72
CA ARG A 106 11.28 -15.59 -17.18
C ARG A 106 12.22 -15.04 -18.28
N ASN A 107 11.84 -13.98 -19.00
CA ASN A 107 12.60 -13.37 -20.09
C ASN A 107 12.95 -11.88 -19.86
N MET A 108 12.78 -11.32 -18.66
CA MET A 108 13.17 -9.95 -18.34
C MET A 108 14.51 -9.95 -17.59
N PRO A 109 15.57 -9.32 -18.13
CA PRO A 109 16.84 -9.24 -17.44
C PRO A 109 16.71 -8.41 -16.16
N ILE A 110 17.32 -8.87 -15.07
CA ILE A 110 17.56 -8.04 -13.89
C ILE A 110 18.66 -7.06 -14.23
N ASN A 111 18.29 -5.81 -14.41
CA ASN A 111 19.22 -4.70 -14.53
C ASN A 111 18.61 -3.47 -13.83
N PRO A 112 19.39 -2.40 -13.61
CA PRO A 112 18.92 -1.22 -12.93
C PRO A 112 17.63 -0.64 -13.52
N ASP A 113 17.52 -0.55 -14.85
CA ASP A 113 16.34 0.01 -15.53
C ASP A 113 15.07 -0.82 -15.31
N THR A 114 15.19 -2.15 -15.35
CA THR A 114 14.08 -3.06 -15.07
C THR A 114 13.59 -2.86 -13.64
N ILE A 115 14.51 -2.85 -12.68
CA ILE A 115 14.18 -2.68 -11.26
C ILE A 115 13.57 -1.31 -10.99
N GLU A 116 14.11 -0.26 -11.59
CA GLU A 116 13.55 1.08 -11.48
C GLU A 116 12.09 1.12 -11.96
N LYS A 117 11.77 0.49 -13.09
CA LYS A 117 10.38 0.38 -13.55
C LYS A 117 9.51 -0.41 -12.57
N PHE A 118 10.00 -1.51 -12.01
CA PHE A 118 9.27 -2.31 -11.02
C PHE A 118 9.01 -1.60 -9.69
N ILE A 119 9.83 -0.61 -9.34
CA ILE A 119 9.66 0.18 -8.12
C ILE A 119 8.85 1.44 -8.39
N PHE A 120 9.30 2.28 -9.32
CA PHE A 120 8.77 3.63 -9.55
C PHE A 120 7.57 3.69 -10.49
N LYS A 121 7.38 2.68 -11.33
CA LYS A 121 6.20 2.57 -12.23
C LYS A 121 5.25 1.45 -11.80
N ASN A 122 5.29 1.04 -10.53
CA ASN A 122 4.37 0.05 -9.98
C ASN A 122 2.99 0.66 -9.71
N ALA A 123 2.07 0.45 -10.65
CA ALA A 123 0.66 0.83 -10.47
C ALA A 123 -0.08 -0.05 -9.45
N GLY A 124 0.47 -1.22 -9.11
CA GLY A 124 -0.05 -2.09 -8.05
C GLY A 124 0.39 -1.64 -6.65
N PHE A 125 -0.14 -2.30 -5.63
CA PHE A 125 0.38 -2.17 -4.27
C PHE A 125 1.81 -2.73 -4.20
N THR A 126 2.57 -2.25 -3.22
CA THR A 126 3.91 -2.76 -2.95
C THR A 126 3.88 -3.57 -1.65
N SER A 127 3.93 -4.88 -1.78
CA SER A 127 4.05 -5.81 -0.66
C SER A 127 5.52 -6.03 -0.32
N THR A 128 5.84 -5.95 0.97
CA THR A 128 7.18 -6.07 1.54
C THR A 128 7.11 -6.83 2.86
N ALA A 129 8.21 -7.41 3.32
CA ALA A 129 8.33 -7.93 4.68
C ALA A 129 9.16 -6.97 5.55
N PRO A 130 8.88 -6.85 6.85
CA PRO A 130 9.82 -6.23 7.79
C PRO A 130 11.20 -6.91 7.77
N LEU A 131 12.26 -6.18 8.13
CA LEU A 131 13.64 -6.69 8.12
C LEU A 131 13.82 -8.00 8.91
N GLU A 132 13.15 -8.13 10.05
CA GLU A 132 13.16 -9.35 10.87
C GLU A 132 12.64 -10.59 10.13
N ASN A 133 11.91 -10.40 9.02
CA ASN A 133 11.37 -11.45 8.16
C ASN A 133 11.95 -11.40 6.73
N ALA A 134 13.17 -10.87 6.57
CA ALA A 134 13.83 -10.75 5.26
C ALA A 134 13.89 -12.08 4.49
N ASN A 135 14.12 -13.21 5.19
CA ASN A 135 14.18 -14.54 4.57
C ASN A 135 12.88 -14.90 3.85
N PHE A 136 11.73 -14.53 4.41
CA PHE A 136 10.44 -14.75 3.77
C PHE A 136 10.33 -13.95 2.46
N ALA A 137 10.68 -12.65 2.49
CA ALA A 137 10.66 -11.83 1.29
C ALA A 137 11.66 -12.30 0.22
N ASN A 138 12.85 -12.75 0.63
CA ASN A 138 13.89 -13.21 -0.28
C ASN A 138 13.51 -14.50 -1.02
N SER A 139 12.60 -15.32 -0.45
CA SER A 139 12.10 -16.50 -1.15
C SER A 139 11.37 -16.17 -2.46
N PHE A 140 10.84 -14.95 -2.59
CA PHE A 140 10.22 -14.44 -3.82
C PHE A 140 11.21 -13.93 -4.88
N ALA A 141 12.51 -13.85 -4.56
CA ALA A 141 13.57 -13.48 -5.50
C ALA A 141 14.22 -14.71 -6.19
N SER A 142 13.53 -15.85 -6.23
CA SER A 142 14.06 -17.11 -6.77
C SER A 142 14.45 -17.04 -8.26
N MET A 143 15.47 -17.84 -8.64
CA MET A 143 15.99 -18.03 -10.01
C MET A 143 16.41 -16.74 -10.72
N GLY A 144 17.45 -16.06 -10.21
CA GLY A 144 17.96 -14.84 -10.82
C GLY A 144 17.02 -13.64 -10.64
N GLY A 145 16.24 -13.61 -9.56
CA GLY A 145 15.47 -12.45 -9.14
C GLY A 145 16.34 -11.38 -8.45
N ALA A 146 15.70 -10.33 -7.95
CA ALA A 146 16.33 -9.23 -7.24
C ALA A 146 15.79 -9.07 -5.82
N THR A 147 16.65 -8.70 -4.89
CA THR A 147 16.28 -8.29 -3.54
C THR A 147 16.28 -6.77 -3.46
N VAL A 148 15.18 -6.19 -3.01
CA VAL A 148 15.04 -4.74 -2.86
C VAL A 148 14.78 -4.39 -1.41
N LYS A 149 15.66 -3.58 -0.82
CA LYS A 149 15.51 -2.98 0.51
C LYS A 149 14.90 -1.59 0.40
N PHE A 150 13.83 -1.31 1.13
CA PHE A 150 13.23 0.01 1.25
C PHE A 150 13.57 0.59 2.62
N GLU A 151 14.32 1.70 2.64
CA GLU A 151 14.68 2.41 3.86
C GLU A 151 13.77 3.62 4.04
N ILE A 152 12.84 3.50 4.98
CA ILE A 152 11.81 4.49 5.30
C ILE A 152 12.24 5.24 6.57
N THR A 153 12.94 6.36 6.39
CA THR A 153 13.45 7.22 7.47
C THR A 153 12.42 8.27 7.92
N LYS A 154 11.60 8.78 7.00
CA LYS A 154 10.46 9.67 7.24
C LYS A 154 9.18 8.83 7.27
N PRO A 155 8.29 9.01 8.28
CA PRO A 155 7.09 8.19 8.42
C PRO A 155 6.21 8.18 7.16
N MET A 156 5.78 6.99 6.74
CA MET A 156 4.93 6.79 5.57
C MET A 156 3.71 5.95 5.87
N GLN A 157 2.61 6.28 5.20
CA GLN A 157 1.37 5.50 5.30
C GLN A 157 1.54 4.12 4.65
N ALA A 158 1.26 3.08 5.43
CA ALA A 158 1.31 1.69 5.02
C ALA A 158 0.43 0.85 5.94
N TYR A 159 0.05 -0.34 5.50
CA TYR A 159 -0.73 -1.28 6.29
C TYR A 159 0.13 -2.48 6.68
N LYS A 160 0.47 -2.60 7.98
CA LYS A 160 1.09 -3.81 8.53
C LYS A 160 0.02 -4.88 8.71
N ALA A 161 -0.13 -5.73 7.70
CA ALA A 161 -1.21 -6.68 7.63
C ALA A 161 -0.92 -7.97 8.43
N SER A 162 0.36 -8.30 8.60
CA SER A 162 0.85 -9.38 9.46
C SER A 162 2.29 -9.11 9.90
N ASN A 163 2.91 -10.03 10.63
CA ASN A 163 4.34 -9.95 10.94
C ASN A 163 5.22 -10.11 9.68
N TYR A 164 4.70 -10.74 8.63
CA TYR A 164 5.43 -11.04 7.40
C TYR A 164 5.15 -10.07 6.27
N GLU A 165 4.15 -9.19 6.42
CA GLU A 165 3.72 -8.33 5.33
C GLU A 165 3.34 -6.92 5.77
N VAL A 166 3.94 -5.96 5.07
CA VAL A 166 3.62 -4.55 5.08
C VAL A 166 3.29 -4.13 3.66
N LEU A 167 2.08 -3.61 3.49
CA LEU A 167 1.54 -3.16 2.22
C LEU A 167 1.63 -1.64 2.10
N PHE A 168 2.35 -1.16 1.09
CA PHE A 168 2.37 0.24 0.70
C PHE A 168 1.39 0.48 -0.47
N ASN A 169 0.88 1.71 -0.55
CA ASN A 169 -0.11 2.10 -1.53
C ASN A 169 0.41 1.99 -2.98
N THR A 170 -0.51 1.97 -3.94
CA THR A 170 -0.21 2.19 -5.35
C THR A 170 0.57 3.50 -5.51
N ASN A 171 1.66 3.50 -6.29
CA ASN A 171 2.54 4.66 -6.48
C ASN A 171 3.09 5.26 -5.17
N ALA A 172 3.31 4.45 -4.12
CA ALA A 172 3.94 4.93 -2.88
C ALA A 172 5.42 5.31 -3.06
N PHE A 173 6.10 4.64 -4.00
CA PHE A 173 7.50 4.86 -4.33
C PHE A 173 7.60 5.52 -5.70
N THR A 174 8.08 6.75 -5.73
CA THR A 174 8.16 7.57 -6.95
C THR A 174 9.53 8.22 -7.06
N PRO A 175 10.02 8.51 -8.29
CA PRO A 175 11.38 8.98 -8.50
C PRO A 175 11.61 10.40 -7.98
N ASP A 176 10.56 11.20 -7.74
CA ASP A 176 10.64 12.50 -7.08
C ASP A 176 10.94 12.37 -5.57
N LYS A 177 10.47 11.31 -4.92
CA LYS A 177 10.60 11.12 -3.45
C LYS A 177 11.70 10.15 -3.05
N PHE A 178 12.15 9.30 -3.98
CA PHE A 178 13.09 8.24 -3.71
C PHE A 178 14.19 8.17 -4.75
N LYS A 179 15.30 7.53 -4.39
CA LYS A 179 16.35 7.09 -5.31
C LYS A 179 16.63 5.61 -5.08
N ILE A 180 17.13 4.94 -6.12
CA ILE A 180 17.56 3.54 -6.07
C ILE A 180 19.09 3.51 -6.12
N ILE A 181 19.68 2.73 -5.24
CA ILE A 181 21.12 2.46 -5.17
C ILE A 181 21.30 0.97 -5.50
N HIS A 182 22.17 0.66 -6.46
CA HIS A 182 22.55 -0.71 -6.78
C HIS A 182 23.75 -1.10 -5.90
N GLU A 183 23.63 -2.16 -5.12
CA GLU A 183 24.60 -2.54 -4.07
C GLU A 183 25.39 -3.81 -4.39
N GLY A 184 25.24 -4.34 -5.60
CA GLY A 184 25.86 -5.59 -6.03
C GLY A 184 24.84 -6.52 -6.68
N ASP A 185 25.22 -7.77 -6.89
CA ASP A 185 24.47 -8.73 -7.70
C ASP A 185 22.99 -8.84 -7.32
N ASN A 186 22.15 -8.23 -8.16
CA ASN A 186 20.69 -8.20 -8.00
C ASN A 186 20.20 -7.68 -6.63
N VAL A 187 21.00 -6.88 -5.92
CA VAL A 187 20.64 -6.24 -4.65
C VAL A 187 20.49 -4.74 -4.86
N TYR A 188 19.33 -4.22 -4.46
CA TYR A 188 18.97 -2.82 -4.64
C TYR A 188 18.45 -2.23 -3.35
N ARG A 189 18.67 -0.93 -3.18
CA ARG A 189 18.20 -0.17 -2.03
C ARG A 189 17.47 1.09 -2.46
N VAL A 190 16.23 1.23 -2.01
CA VAL A 190 15.34 2.36 -2.25
C VAL A 190 15.37 3.24 -1.01
N VAL A 191 15.91 4.45 -1.14
CA VAL A 191 16.04 5.40 -0.03
C VAL A 191 15.28 6.69 -0.33
N GLN A 192 14.74 7.31 0.71
CA GLN A 192 14.07 8.61 0.60
C GLN A 192 15.07 9.72 0.28
N LYS A 193 14.61 10.71 -0.49
CA LYS A 193 15.31 11.97 -0.74
C LYS A 193 15.05 13.00 0.36
#